data_AF-A0A7K7DMH0-F1
#
_entry.id   AF-A0A7K7DMH0-F1
#
_cell.length_a   1.000
_cell.length_b   1.000
_cell.length_c   1.000
_cell.angle_alpha   90.00
_cell.angle_beta   90.00
_cell.angle_gamma   90.00
#
_symmetry.space_group_name_H-M   'P 1'
#
loop_
_entity.id
_entity.type
_entity.pdbx_description
1 polymer ?
#
loop_
_entity_poly.entity_id
_entity_poly.type
_entity_poly.pdbx_seq_one_letter_code
_entity_poly.pdbx_strand_id
1 'polypeptide(L)'
;QVCAQLCRRPCYCPWVPPRCPRGSPLVLDGCGCCKVCARRLGEPCDLLHVCDQSQGLVCDYSSAPAGTGGTCNFEDDEEGCEVNGRLYRDGEVFQPSCKIQCHCLDGGFTCIPLCQEDVRLPSPDCPFPRRVEIPGKCCPEWVCEGAQEQPLPRDARAVSPLLRYPCPPWGTEWSACSATCGLGFASRVSNQNRLCRLETQRRLCSAGPCPALPAALPAVS
;
A
#
# COMPACT_ATOMS: atom_id res chain seq x y z
N GLN A 1 -26.12 20.29 -28.20
CA GLN A 1 -27.50 19.76 -28.35
C GLN A 1 -27.57 18.53 -27.46
N VAL A 2 -28.21 18.64 -26.29
CA VAL A 2 -28.29 17.56 -25.31
C VAL A 2 -29.53 16.74 -25.64
N CYS A 3 -29.36 15.58 -26.28
CA CYS A 3 -30.46 14.66 -26.53
C CYS A 3 -30.39 13.52 -25.52
N ALA A 4 -30.83 13.78 -24.29
CA ALA A 4 -31.04 12.76 -23.29
C ALA A 4 -32.48 12.25 -23.41
N GLN A 5 -32.69 11.23 -24.25
CA GLN A 5 -33.82 10.28 -24.10
C GLN A 5 -33.51 9.03 -24.93
N LEU A 6 -32.50 8.27 -24.50
CA LEU A 6 -32.13 7.01 -25.15
C LEU A 6 -33.22 5.92 -24.96
N CYS A 7 -33.99 6.02 -23.87
CA CYS A 7 -35.15 5.16 -23.60
C CYS A 7 -36.45 5.89 -23.91
N ARG A 8 -37.17 5.45 -24.96
CA ARG A 8 -38.49 5.98 -25.34
C ARG A 8 -39.58 5.34 -24.48
N ARG A 9 -40.50 6.15 -23.96
CA ARG A 9 -41.74 5.68 -23.31
C ARG A 9 -42.96 6.23 -24.07
N PRO A 10 -43.96 5.40 -24.43
CA PRO A 10 -44.06 3.95 -24.17
C PRO A 10 -43.05 3.12 -24.97
N CYS A 11 -42.75 1.91 -24.48
CA CYS A 11 -41.81 1.00 -25.10
C CYS A 11 -42.43 0.29 -26.30
N TYR A 12 -41.67 0.18 -27.40
CA TYR A 12 -42.09 -0.47 -28.63
C TYR A 12 -41.24 -1.72 -28.85
N CYS A 13 -41.71 -2.86 -28.32
CA CYS A 13 -40.99 -4.12 -28.37
C CYS A 13 -41.55 -5.06 -29.45
N PRO A 14 -40.73 -5.94 -30.03
CA PRO A 14 -41.21 -7.02 -30.87
C PRO A 14 -42.19 -7.91 -30.10
N TRP A 15 -43.32 -8.26 -30.74
CA TRP A 15 -44.32 -9.16 -30.15
C TRP A 15 -43.76 -10.56 -29.85
N VAL A 16 -42.83 -11.03 -30.68
CA VAL A 16 -42.16 -12.32 -30.51
C VAL A 16 -40.75 -12.08 -29.99
N PRO A 17 -40.37 -12.63 -28.82
CA PRO A 17 -39.02 -12.51 -28.31
C PRO A 17 -37.98 -13.17 -29.22
N PRO A 18 -36.76 -12.63 -29.30
CA PRO A 18 -35.70 -13.22 -30.11
C PRO A 18 -35.30 -14.61 -29.59
N ARG A 19 -34.85 -15.48 -30.50
CA ARG A 19 -34.18 -16.73 -30.14
C ARG A 19 -32.69 -16.47 -29.97
N CYS A 20 -32.19 -16.65 -28.75
CA CYS A 20 -30.80 -16.35 -28.44
C CYS A 20 -29.84 -17.46 -28.87
N PRO A 21 -28.58 -17.10 -29.22
CA PRO A 21 -27.52 -18.07 -29.44
C PRO A 21 -27.29 -18.96 -28.22
N ARG A 22 -26.65 -20.11 -28.42
CA ARG A 22 -26.27 -20.99 -27.31
C ARG A 22 -25.35 -20.24 -26.34
N GLY A 23 -25.69 -20.29 -25.05
CA GLY A 23 -24.94 -19.63 -23.98
C GLY A 23 -25.20 -18.13 -23.83
N SER A 24 -26.15 -17.55 -24.57
CA SER A 24 -26.65 -16.18 -24.36
C SER A 24 -28.10 -16.26 -23.83
N PRO A 25 -28.36 -15.81 -22.60
CA PRO A 25 -29.71 -15.79 -22.04
C PRO A 25 -30.56 -14.67 -22.64
N LEU A 26 -31.88 -14.85 -22.55
CA LEU A 26 -32.86 -13.81 -22.87
C LEU A 26 -33.04 -12.90 -21.65
N VAL A 27 -32.69 -11.63 -21.78
CA VAL A 27 -32.71 -10.62 -20.71
C VAL A 27 -33.52 -9.39 -21.16
N LEU A 28 -33.71 -8.42 -20.27
CA LEU A 28 -34.28 -7.12 -20.64
C LEU A 28 -33.17 -6.18 -21.14
N ASP A 29 -33.51 -5.29 -22.07
CA ASP A 29 -32.65 -4.17 -22.45
C ASP A 29 -32.35 -3.25 -21.25
N GLY A 30 -31.39 -2.32 -21.39
CA GLY A 30 -31.04 -1.38 -20.32
C GLY A 30 -32.11 -0.32 -20.04
N CYS A 31 -33.21 -0.32 -20.81
CA CYS A 31 -34.41 0.44 -20.51
C CYS A 31 -35.42 -0.34 -19.64
N GLY A 32 -35.17 -1.64 -19.41
CA GLY A 32 -36.03 -2.54 -18.64
C GLY A 32 -37.32 -2.92 -19.37
N CYS A 33 -37.34 -2.86 -20.71
CA CYS A 33 -38.56 -2.98 -21.51
C CYS A 33 -38.56 -4.19 -22.44
N CYS A 34 -37.65 -4.22 -23.41
CA CYS A 34 -37.71 -5.22 -24.47
C CYS A 34 -36.82 -6.43 -24.14
N LYS A 35 -37.28 -7.63 -24.52
CA LYS A 35 -36.48 -8.84 -24.40
C LYS A 35 -35.41 -8.86 -25.49
N VAL A 36 -34.15 -8.91 -25.08
CA VAL A 36 -32.96 -8.96 -25.94
C VAL A 36 -32.08 -10.13 -25.54
N CYS A 37 -31.16 -10.52 -26.41
CA CYS A 37 -30.16 -11.52 -26.08
C CYS A 37 -28.98 -10.84 -25.39
N ALA A 38 -28.57 -11.37 -24.25
CA ALA A 38 -27.46 -10.82 -23.49
C ALA A 38 -26.15 -10.95 -24.28
N ARG A 39 -25.36 -9.88 -24.27
CA ARG A 39 -24.05 -9.82 -24.91
C ARG A 39 -23.00 -10.56 -24.07
N ARG A 40 -22.11 -11.28 -24.75
CA ARG A 40 -21.06 -12.11 -24.14
C ARG A 40 -19.75 -11.35 -24.05
N LEU A 41 -18.79 -11.91 -23.33
CA LEU A 41 -17.44 -11.35 -23.17
C LEU A 41 -16.83 -11.00 -24.54
N GLY A 42 -16.33 -9.77 -24.68
CA GLY A 42 -15.75 -9.22 -25.91
C GLY A 42 -16.76 -8.76 -26.96
N GLU A 43 -18.07 -8.92 -26.75
CA GLU A 43 -19.09 -8.42 -27.69
C GLU A 43 -19.40 -6.94 -27.46
N PRO A 44 -19.74 -6.18 -28.52
CA PRO A 44 -20.14 -4.79 -28.38
C PRO A 44 -21.46 -4.67 -27.61
N CYS A 45 -21.49 -3.72 -26.69
CA CYS A 45 -22.63 -3.43 -25.84
C CYS A 45 -22.95 -1.94 -25.84
N ASP A 46 -24.19 -1.63 -25.51
CA ASP A 46 -24.68 -0.27 -25.33
C ASP A 46 -25.86 -0.30 -24.35
N LEU A 47 -26.60 0.80 -24.20
CA LEU A 47 -27.75 0.82 -23.30
C LEU A 47 -28.87 -0.15 -23.72
N LEU A 48 -29.05 -0.43 -25.01
CA LEU A 48 -30.09 -1.34 -25.50
C LEU A 48 -29.59 -2.79 -25.56
N HIS A 49 -28.29 -2.97 -25.81
CA HIS A 49 -27.61 -4.25 -25.93
C HIS A 49 -26.76 -4.50 -24.69
N VAL A 50 -27.38 -5.06 -23.65
CA VAL A 50 -26.75 -5.29 -22.34
C VAL A 50 -25.92 -6.57 -22.31
N CYS A 51 -24.88 -6.58 -21.47
CA CYS A 51 -24.05 -7.74 -21.19
C CYS A 51 -24.75 -8.79 -20.32
N ASP A 52 -24.27 -10.03 -20.39
CA ASP A 52 -24.75 -11.14 -19.57
C ASP A 52 -24.28 -11.00 -18.12
N GLN A 53 -25.08 -10.28 -17.33
CA GLN A 53 -24.85 -10.08 -15.89
C GLN A 53 -24.84 -11.39 -15.11
N SER A 54 -25.48 -12.47 -15.60
CA SER A 54 -25.42 -13.78 -14.92
C SER A 54 -24.03 -14.41 -14.97
N GLN A 55 -23.18 -13.94 -15.89
CA GLN A 55 -21.76 -14.31 -16.01
C GLN A 55 -20.82 -13.25 -15.42
N GLY A 56 -21.34 -12.23 -14.71
CA GLY A 56 -20.53 -11.15 -14.12
C GLY A 56 -19.98 -10.16 -15.16
N LEU A 57 -20.63 -10.04 -16.33
CA LEU A 57 -20.19 -9.14 -17.38
C LEU A 57 -20.87 -7.77 -17.28
N VAL A 58 -20.08 -6.71 -17.39
CA VAL A 58 -20.52 -5.31 -17.48
C VAL A 58 -20.06 -4.67 -18.78
N CYS A 59 -20.77 -3.63 -19.20
CA CYS A 59 -20.43 -2.89 -20.40
C CYS A 59 -19.34 -1.87 -20.10
N ASP A 60 -18.12 -2.16 -20.54
CA ASP A 60 -16.95 -1.31 -20.38
C ASP A 60 -16.85 -0.30 -21.52
N TYR A 61 -16.88 0.99 -21.17
CA TYR A 61 -16.79 2.13 -22.09
C TYR A 61 -15.42 2.81 -22.06
N SER A 62 -14.44 2.30 -21.29
CA SER A 62 -13.11 2.91 -21.08
C SER A 62 -12.35 3.19 -22.38
N SER A 63 -12.57 2.38 -23.40
CA SER A 63 -11.93 2.44 -24.71
C SER A 63 -12.85 2.99 -25.82
N ALA A 64 -14.09 3.40 -25.50
CA ALA A 64 -15.06 3.86 -26.47
C ALA A 64 -14.99 5.39 -26.69
N PRO A 65 -14.89 5.88 -27.94
CA PRO A 65 -15.07 7.29 -28.25
C PRO A 65 -16.45 7.79 -27.80
N ALA A 66 -16.54 9.05 -27.36
CA ALA A 66 -17.79 9.64 -26.86
C ALA A 66 -18.98 9.42 -27.82
N GLY A 67 -19.99 8.67 -27.35
CA GLY A 67 -21.19 8.33 -28.12
C GLY A 67 -21.15 7.00 -28.87
N THR A 68 -20.09 6.20 -28.68
CA THR A 68 -19.97 4.83 -29.21
C THR A 68 -20.28 3.80 -28.12
N GLY A 69 -20.79 2.63 -28.50
CA GLY A 69 -21.01 1.50 -27.58
C GLY A 69 -19.71 0.99 -26.95
N GLY A 70 -19.82 0.39 -25.77
CA GLY A 70 -18.72 -0.26 -25.06
C GLY A 70 -18.52 -1.71 -25.49
N THR A 71 -17.68 -2.44 -24.75
CA THR A 71 -17.45 -3.88 -24.92
C THR A 71 -17.77 -4.60 -23.62
N CYS A 72 -18.40 -5.78 -23.69
CA CYS A 72 -18.65 -6.56 -22.48
C CYS A 72 -17.36 -7.13 -21.93
N ASN A 73 -16.98 -6.71 -20.73
CA ASN A 73 -15.84 -7.23 -19.97
C ASN A 73 -16.34 -7.74 -18.62
N PHE A 74 -15.50 -8.49 -17.90
CA PHE A 74 -15.77 -8.73 -16.48
C PHE A 74 -15.80 -7.40 -15.75
N GLU A 75 -16.52 -7.33 -14.64
CA GLU A 75 -16.28 -6.23 -13.69
C GLU A 75 -14.79 -6.29 -13.35
N ASP A 76 -14.05 -5.23 -13.70
CA ASP A 76 -12.81 -4.93 -13.02
C ASP A 76 -13.25 -4.67 -11.59
N ASP A 77 -13.24 -5.72 -10.76
CA ASP A 77 -13.32 -5.58 -9.32
C ASP A 77 -12.26 -4.52 -8.99
N GLU A 78 -12.70 -3.32 -8.57
CA GLU A 78 -11.81 -2.25 -8.12
C GLU A 78 -10.71 -2.91 -7.29
N GLU A 79 -9.47 -2.94 -7.78
CA GLU A 79 -8.42 -3.85 -7.32
C GLU A 79 -8.03 -3.45 -5.90
N GLY A 80 -8.84 -3.95 -4.96
CA GLY A 80 -8.82 -3.57 -3.57
C GLY A 80 -7.76 -4.35 -2.82
N CYS A 81 -7.38 -3.84 -1.68
CA CYS A 81 -6.34 -4.44 -0.85
C CYS A 81 -6.99 -5.29 0.23
N GLU A 82 -6.56 -6.54 0.38
CA GLU A 82 -6.92 -7.34 1.54
C GLU A 82 -5.83 -7.22 2.61
N VAL A 83 -6.17 -6.59 3.74
CA VAL A 83 -5.26 -6.46 4.89
C VAL A 83 -5.90 -7.04 6.14
N ASN A 84 -5.32 -8.13 6.66
CA ASN A 84 -5.82 -8.88 7.82
C ASN A 84 -7.30 -9.33 7.68
N GLY A 85 -7.71 -9.76 6.49
CA GLY A 85 -9.08 -10.22 6.22
C GLY A 85 -10.12 -9.11 6.07
N ARG A 86 -9.68 -7.84 5.96
CA ARG A 86 -10.54 -6.71 5.58
C ARG A 86 -10.18 -6.23 4.18
N LEU A 87 -11.22 -5.99 3.38
CA LEU A 87 -11.10 -5.44 2.03
C LEU A 87 -11.14 -3.92 2.10
N TYR A 88 -10.18 -3.26 1.44
CA TYR A 88 -10.08 -1.81 1.28
C TYR A 88 -10.16 -1.48 -0.21
N ARG A 89 -10.82 -0.37 -0.56
CA ARG A 89 -10.93 0.07 -1.96
C ARG A 89 -9.63 0.67 -2.45
N ASP A 90 -9.41 0.64 -3.76
CA ASP A 90 -8.32 1.39 -4.36
C ASP A 90 -8.42 2.88 -3.99
N GLY A 91 -7.31 3.49 -3.59
CA GLY A 91 -7.29 4.85 -3.07
C GLY A 91 -7.66 5.01 -1.59
N GLU A 92 -8.09 3.95 -0.91
CA GLU A 92 -8.53 4.03 0.49
C GLU A 92 -7.36 4.20 1.46
N VAL A 93 -7.47 5.18 2.35
CA VAL A 93 -6.54 5.39 3.46
C VAL A 93 -7.11 4.80 4.74
N PHE A 94 -6.35 3.93 5.38
CA PHE A 94 -6.75 3.29 6.62
C PHE A 94 -5.64 3.33 7.67
N GLN A 95 -6.01 3.25 8.94
CA GLN A 95 -5.08 3.41 10.05
C GLN A 95 -5.16 2.18 10.98
N PRO A 96 -4.36 1.12 10.72
CA PRO A 96 -4.45 -0.14 11.49
C PRO A 96 -4.07 0.02 12.96
N SER A 97 -3.29 1.05 13.30
CA SER A 97 -3.02 1.45 14.67
C SER A 97 -2.77 2.95 14.76
N CYS A 98 -2.81 3.53 15.97
CA CYS A 98 -2.51 4.95 16.13
C CYS A 98 -1.09 5.33 15.63
N LYS A 99 -0.18 4.36 15.48
CA LYS A 99 1.23 4.54 15.09
C LYS A 99 1.49 4.43 13.58
N ILE A 100 0.55 3.91 12.79
CA ILE A 100 0.77 3.55 11.38
C ILE A 100 -0.46 3.91 10.55
N GLN A 101 -0.27 4.61 9.44
CA GLN A 101 -1.29 4.86 8.42
C GLN A 101 -0.88 4.15 7.13
N CYS A 102 -1.85 3.56 6.42
CA CYS A 102 -1.64 2.84 5.19
C CYS A 102 -2.58 3.34 4.08
N HIS A 103 -2.19 3.14 2.83
CA HIS A 103 -2.92 3.49 1.63
C HIS A 103 -3.01 2.27 0.72
N CYS A 104 -4.21 1.96 0.24
CA CYS A 104 -4.44 0.93 -0.76
C CYS A 104 -4.23 1.49 -2.17
N LEU A 105 -3.43 0.79 -2.99
CA LEU A 105 -3.08 1.16 -4.37
C LEU A 105 -2.89 -0.12 -5.20
N ASP A 106 -3.69 -0.29 -6.25
CA ASP A 106 -3.57 -1.34 -7.27
C ASP A 106 -3.41 -2.75 -6.66
N GLY A 107 -4.29 -3.12 -5.72
CA GLY A 107 -4.28 -4.41 -5.02
C GLY A 107 -3.17 -4.59 -3.95
N GLY A 108 -2.27 -3.63 -3.80
CA GLY A 108 -1.21 -3.61 -2.78
C GLY A 108 -1.38 -2.45 -1.79
N PHE A 109 -0.68 -2.49 -0.64
CA PHE A 109 -0.74 -1.40 0.34
C PHE A 109 0.64 -0.86 0.71
N THR A 110 0.71 0.45 0.93
CA THR A 110 1.89 1.15 1.45
C THR A 110 1.57 1.76 2.81
N CYS A 111 2.51 1.72 3.76
CA CYS A 111 2.31 2.25 5.11
C CYS A 111 3.41 3.22 5.51
N ILE A 112 3.02 4.27 6.24
CA ILE A 112 3.90 5.27 6.81
C ILE A 112 3.78 5.29 8.34
N PRO A 113 4.91 5.41 9.08
CA PRO A 113 4.87 5.58 10.53
C PRO A 113 4.39 6.99 10.88
N LEU A 114 3.48 7.09 11.84
CA LEU A 114 2.94 8.37 12.35
C LEU A 114 3.69 8.88 13.58
N CYS A 115 4.45 8.02 14.24
CA CYS A 115 5.31 8.39 15.37
C CYS A 115 6.73 8.73 14.90
N GLN A 116 7.40 9.62 15.63
CA GLN A 116 8.81 9.89 15.40
C GLN A 116 9.63 8.63 15.71
N GLU A 117 10.47 8.19 14.77
CA GLU A 117 11.39 7.06 14.95
C GLU A 117 12.83 7.53 15.27
N ASP A 118 12.95 8.68 15.92
CA ASP A 118 14.23 9.23 16.33
C ASP A 118 14.91 8.39 17.41
N VAL A 119 16.24 8.49 17.46
CA VAL A 119 17.09 7.77 18.42
C VAL A 119 17.74 8.79 19.35
N ARG A 120 17.57 8.62 20.67
CA ARG A 120 18.19 9.48 21.69
C ARG A 120 19.49 8.85 22.19
N LEU A 121 20.58 9.62 22.14
CA LEU A 121 21.86 9.20 22.72
C LEU A 121 21.91 9.38 24.23
N PRO A 122 22.75 8.59 24.91
CA PRO A 122 23.27 8.96 26.23
C PRO A 122 23.81 10.39 26.23
N SER A 123 23.29 11.21 27.13
CA SER A 123 23.73 12.59 27.36
C SER A 123 23.98 12.83 28.85
N PRO A 124 24.67 13.91 29.26
CA PRO A 124 24.92 14.19 30.67
C PRO A 124 23.64 14.27 31.53
N ASP A 125 22.56 14.77 30.92
CA ASP A 125 21.21 14.85 31.49
C ASP A 125 20.42 13.53 31.40
N CYS A 126 20.86 12.58 30.58
CA CYS A 126 20.17 11.33 30.30
C CYS A 126 21.15 10.22 29.91
N PRO A 127 21.92 9.66 30.88
CA PRO A 127 22.97 8.69 30.57
C PRO A 127 22.43 7.35 30.08
N PHE A 128 21.19 7.00 30.44
CA PHE A 128 20.53 5.75 30.08
C PHE A 128 19.15 6.02 29.45
N PRO A 129 19.10 6.48 28.19
CA PRO A 129 17.84 6.72 27.51
C PRO A 129 17.14 5.41 27.18
N ARG A 130 15.88 5.26 27.59
CA ARG A 130 15.03 4.13 27.25
C ARG A 130 13.77 4.61 26.57
N ARG A 131 13.42 3.98 25.45
CA ARG A 131 12.17 4.23 24.76
C ARG A 131 11.08 3.35 25.36
N VAL A 132 10.04 3.97 25.92
CA VAL A 132 8.98 3.26 26.65
C VAL A 132 7.61 3.65 26.15
N GLU A 133 6.68 2.69 26.19
CA GLU A 133 5.26 2.93 25.97
C GLU A 133 4.67 3.64 27.19
N ILE A 134 4.03 4.78 26.98
CA ILE A 134 3.38 5.53 28.06
C ILE A 134 1.88 5.30 27.99
N PRO A 135 1.23 4.83 29.08
CA PRO A 135 -0.21 4.62 29.11
C PRO A 135 -0.99 5.87 28.68
N GLY A 136 -1.90 5.72 27.73
CA GLY A 136 -2.72 6.81 27.20
C GLY A 136 -2.04 7.69 26.15
N LYS A 137 -0.75 7.48 25.84
CA LYS A 137 -0.08 8.11 24.70
C LYS A 137 0.02 7.14 23.54
N CYS A 138 -0.15 7.64 22.32
CA CYS A 138 0.01 6.82 21.13
C CYS A 138 1.47 6.48 20.85
N CYS A 139 2.36 7.47 20.91
CA CYS A 139 3.76 7.30 20.58
C CYS A 139 4.60 7.02 21.83
N PRO A 140 5.63 6.15 21.72
CA PRO A 140 6.55 5.91 22.81
C PRO A 140 7.43 7.15 23.07
N GLU A 141 7.81 7.37 24.32
CA GLU A 141 8.65 8.50 24.74
C GLU A 141 9.98 8.03 25.31
N TRP A 142 10.96 8.92 25.28
CA TRP A 142 12.26 8.71 25.91
C TRP A 142 12.18 9.03 27.40
N VAL A 143 12.41 8.02 28.22
CA VAL A 143 12.63 8.18 29.66
C VAL A 143 14.11 8.02 29.99
N CYS A 144 14.56 8.74 31.00
CA CYS A 144 15.92 8.70 31.51
C CYS A 144 15.85 8.13 32.92
N GLU A 145 16.28 6.89 33.12
CA GLU A 145 16.43 6.37 34.47
C GLU A 145 17.69 7.02 35.06
N GLY A 146 17.48 7.88 36.07
CA GLY A 146 18.56 8.50 36.82
C GLY A 146 19.41 7.40 37.48
N ALA A 147 20.73 7.53 37.38
CA ALA A 147 21.65 6.72 38.16
C ALA A 147 21.17 6.67 39.61
N GLN A 148 20.91 5.47 40.14
CA GLN A 148 20.81 5.27 41.58
C GLN A 148 22.00 5.98 42.22
N GLU A 149 21.72 6.91 43.13
CA GLU A 149 22.71 7.65 43.90
C GLU A 149 23.65 6.67 44.61
N GLN A 150 24.78 6.36 43.99
CA GLN A 150 25.95 5.91 44.73
C GLN A 150 26.56 7.18 45.36
N PRO A 151 26.72 7.25 46.69
CA PRO A 151 27.35 8.39 47.32
C PRO A 151 28.78 8.51 46.81
N LEU A 152 29.07 9.59 46.09
CA LEU A 152 30.44 9.96 45.70
C LEU A 152 31.31 10.06 46.96
N PRO A 153 32.47 9.37 47.04
CA PRO A 153 33.44 9.62 48.09
C PRO A 153 33.96 11.04 47.94
N ARG A 154 33.79 11.81 49.01
CA ARG A 154 34.34 13.14 49.17
C ARG A 154 35.85 12.99 49.27
N ASP A 155 36.56 13.13 48.14
CA ASP A 155 37.91 13.72 48.04
C ASP A 155 38.56 13.39 46.68
N ALA A 156 38.59 14.37 45.78
CA ALA A 156 39.69 14.57 44.83
C ALA A 156 39.58 15.98 44.23
N ARG A 157 40.40 16.89 44.76
CA ARG A 157 40.78 18.10 44.04
C ARG A 157 41.53 17.70 42.76
N ALA A 158 41.32 18.48 41.70
CA ALA A 158 42.04 18.50 40.43
C ALA A 158 41.77 17.34 39.46
N VAL A 159 40.72 17.48 38.65
CA VAL A 159 40.72 16.91 37.29
C VAL A 159 40.24 17.98 36.32
N SER A 160 41.12 18.32 35.37
CA SER A 160 40.93 19.30 34.30
C SER A 160 39.62 19.09 33.51
N PRO A 161 39.00 20.14 32.94
CA PRO A 161 37.73 20.06 32.20
C PRO A 161 37.85 19.38 30.81
N LEU A 162 38.93 18.62 30.58
CA LEU A 162 39.18 17.86 29.35
C LEU A 162 38.99 16.36 29.58
N LEU A 163 38.09 15.95 30.48
CA LEU A 163 37.56 14.60 30.41
C LEU A 163 36.78 14.49 29.09
N ARG A 164 37.45 13.97 28.07
CA ARG A 164 36.80 13.19 27.01
C ARG A 164 35.91 12.20 27.74
N TYR A 165 34.62 12.51 27.80
CA TYR A 165 33.63 11.52 28.18
C TYR A 165 33.92 10.28 27.33
N PRO A 166 34.17 9.12 27.94
CA PRO A 166 34.32 7.90 27.17
C PRO A 166 33.02 7.74 26.41
N CYS A 167 33.08 7.93 25.10
CA CYS A 167 31.98 7.75 24.18
C CYS A 167 31.87 6.24 23.98
N PRO A 168 31.00 5.55 24.75
CA PRO A 168 30.96 4.11 24.68
C PRO A 168 30.43 3.77 23.29
N PRO A 169 31.14 2.93 22.53
CA PRO A 169 30.69 2.59 21.19
C PRO A 169 29.33 1.91 21.30
N TRP A 170 28.33 2.51 20.67
CA TRP A 170 26.96 2.04 20.63
C TRP A 170 26.47 2.06 19.18
N GLY A 171 25.72 1.03 18.81
CA GLY A 171 25.04 0.98 17.54
C GLY A 171 24.02 -0.15 17.51
N THR A 172 23.06 -0.04 16.60
CA THR A 172 22.14 -1.13 16.30
C THR A 172 22.83 -2.19 15.44
N GLU A 173 22.26 -3.38 15.43
CA GLU A 173 22.55 -4.34 14.36
C GLU A 173 22.15 -3.76 12.99
N TRP A 174 22.71 -4.33 11.93
CA TRP A 174 22.32 -3.98 10.57
C TRP A 174 20.92 -4.49 10.27
N SER A 175 20.11 -3.66 9.60
CA SER A 175 18.82 -4.08 9.04
C SER A 175 18.99 -5.25 8.06
N ALA A 176 17.87 -5.94 7.79
CA ALA A 176 17.80 -6.82 6.63
C ALA A 176 18.14 -6.06 5.33
N CYS A 177 18.56 -6.80 4.31
CA CYS A 177 18.86 -6.22 3.02
C CYS A 177 17.58 -5.64 2.41
N SER A 178 17.64 -4.40 1.92
CA SER A 178 16.48 -3.76 1.29
C SER A 178 15.96 -4.50 0.05
N ALA A 179 16.78 -5.38 -0.53
CA ALA A 179 16.43 -6.23 -1.64
C ALA A 179 16.31 -7.69 -1.18
N THR A 180 15.31 -8.41 -1.68
CA THR A 180 15.11 -9.84 -1.43
C THR A 180 15.94 -10.73 -2.35
N CYS A 181 16.49 -10.16 -3.44
CA CYS A 181 17.46 -10.78 -4.32
C CYS A 181 18.43 -9.72 -4.88
N GLY A 182 19.63 -10.11 -5.31
CA GLY A 182 20.61 -9.19 -5.89
C GLY A 182 21.24 -8.23 -4.88
N LEU A 183 21.71 -7.07 -5.33
CA LEU A 183 22.34 -6.06 -4.47
C LEU A 183 21.31 -5.11 -3.87
N GLY A 184 21.46 -4.80 -2.59
CA GLY A 184 20.63 -3.84 -1.85
C GLY A 184 21.43 -3.07 -0.81
N PHE A 185 20.71 -2.39 0.07
CA PHE A 185 21.31 -1.63 1.17
C PHE A 185 20.83 -2.16 2.52
N ALA A 186 21.76 -2.31 3.46
CA ALA A 186 21.45 -2.49 4.87
C ALA A 186 21.81 -1.19 5.59
N SER A 187 20.98 -0.80 6.56
CA SER A 187 21.19 0.42 7.35
C SER A 187 21.37 0.07 8.83
N ARG A 188 22.16 0.86 9.55
CA ARG A 188 22.23 0.83 11.02
C ARG A 188 22.37 2.25 11.55
N VAL A 189 22.07 2.45 12.82
CA VAL A 189 22.37 3.71 13.51
C VAL A 189 23.56 3.49 14.44
N SER A 190 24.56 4.36 14.39
CA SER A 190 25.80 4.24 15.18
C SER A 190 26.29 5.60 15.67
N ASN A 191 26.90 5.62 16.86
CA ASN A 191 27.56 6.80 17.43
C ASN A 191 29.08 6.81 17.18
N GLN A 192 29.60 5.85 16.40
CA GLN A 192 31.03 5.66 16.14
C GLN A 192 31.57 6.66 15.11
N ASN A 193 31.44 7.95 15.42
CA ASN A 193 32.06 9.04 14.67
C ASN A 193 32.87 9.94 15.62
N ARG A 194 33.70 10.81 15.04
CA ARG A 194 34.60 11.70 15.80
C ARG A 194 33.87 12.66 16.75
N LEU A 195 32.58 12.90 16.49
CA LEU A 195 31.74 13.84 17.23
C LEU A 195 30.80 13.14 18.22
N CYS A 196 30.81 11.80 18.28
CA CYS A 196 29.89 11.00 19.08
C CYS A 196 28.41 11.35 18.90
N ARG A 197 28.01 11.53 17.64
CA ARG A 197 26.62 11.79 17.23
C ARG A 197 26.03 10.56 16.57
N LEU A 198 24.71 10.41 16.64
CA LEU A 198 24.04 9.35 15.88
C LEU A 198 24.03 9.71 14.41
N GLU A 199 24.52 8.79 13.60
CA GLU A 199 24.42 8.86 12.16
C GLU A 199 23.87 7.53 11.63
N THR A 200 23.04 7.64 10.61
CA THR A 200 22.59 6.47 9.86
C THR A 200 23.71 6.07 8.92
N GLN A 201 24.29 4.90 9.17
CA GLN A 201 25.28 4.28 8.31
C GLN A 201 24.57 3.34 7.34
N ARG A 202 24.95 3.39 6.05
CA ARG A 202 24.45 2.47 5.01
C ARG A 202 25.61 1.64 4.50
N ARG A 203 25.36 0.35 4.27
CA ARG A 203 26.29 -0.55 3.58
C ARG A 203 25.58 -1.27 2.46
N LEU A 204 26.34 -1.68 1.45
CA LEU A 204 25.85 -2.59 0.42
C LEU A 204 25.66 -3.98 1.04
N CYS A 205 24.60 -4.67 0.65
CA CYS A 205 24.32 -6.07 0.97
C CYS A 205 24.00 -6.83 -0.31
N SER A 206 24.25 -8.13 -0.30
CA SER A 206 23.87 -9.05 -1.37
C SER A 206 22.84 -10.03 -0.84
N ALA A 207 21.62 -9.97 -1.36
CA ALA A 207 20.66 -11.05 -1.28
C ALA A 207 20.95 -12.10 -2.38
N GLY A 208 20.32 -13.27 -2.27
CA GLY A 208 20.54 -14.38 -3.21
C GLY A 208 20.33 -13.97 -4.68
N PRO A 209 20.82 -14.76 -5.65
CA PRO A 209 20.64 -14.46 -7.06
C PRO A 209 19.15 -14.24 -7.39
N CYS A 210 18.84 -13.17 -8.12
CA CYS A 210 17.47 -12.93 -8.56
C CYS A 210 17.04 -14.03 -9.52
N PRO A 211 15.77 -14.48 -9.44
CA PRO A 211 15.23 -15.35 -10.47
C PRO A 211 15.39 -14.67 -11.83
N ALA A 212 15.89 -15.41 -12.81
CA ALA A 212 15.91 -14.93 -14.18
C ALA A 212 14.46 -14.59 -14.56
N LEU A 213 14.23 -13.36 -15.02
CA LEU A 213 12.97 -13.04 -15.70
C LEU A 213 12.76 -14.09 -16.79
N PRO A 214 11.56 -14.70 -16.89
CA PRO A 214 11.28 -15.58 -18.01
C PRO A 214 11.59 -14.82 -19.29
N ALA A 215 12.49 -15.38 -20.11
CA ALA A 215 12.80 -14.82 -21.41
C ALA A 215 11.48 -14.58 -22.14
N ALA A 216 11.27 -13.35 -22.61
CA ALA A 216 10.15 -13.01 -23.45
C ALA A 216 10.06 -14.05 -24.56
N LEU A 217 8.91 -14.73 -24.67
CA LEU A 217 8.64 -15.66 -25.76
C LEU A 217 8.88 -14.89 -27.07
N PRO A 218 9.60 -15.49 -28.05
CA PRO A 218 9.82 -14.82 -29.32
C PRO A 218 8.45 -14.56 -29.96
N ALA A 219 8.25 -13.33 -30.42
CA ALA A 219 7.12 -12.98 -31.27
C ALA A 219 7.12 -13.93 -32.48
N VAL A 220 6.07 -14.75 -32.58
CA VAL A 220 5.84 -15.61 -33.74
C VAL A 220 5.51 -14.70 -34.92
N SER A 221 6.29 -14.86 -36.01
CA SER A 221 6.17 -14.11 -37.27
C SER A 221 4.81 -14.23 -37.95
#